data_AF-A0A823J0F9-F1
#
_entry.id   AF-A0A823J0F9-F1
#
_cell.length_a   1.000
_cell.length_b   1.000
_cell.length_c   1.000
_cell.angle_alpha   90.00
_cell.angle_beta   90.00
_cell.angle_gamma   90.00
#
_symmetry.space_group_name_H-M   'P 1'
#
loop_
_entity.id
_entity.type
_entity.pdbx_description
1 polymer ?
#
loop_
_entity_poly.entity_id
_entity_poly.type
_entity_poly.pdbx_seq_one_letter_code
_entity_poly.pdbx_strand_id
1 'polypeptide(L)'
;MFIIFGMSLGETDLRWWKKIIQRIIESNALVVLHRFDLSLNFTKAKPRKYLEIMESTTDMLFEHNKGLVSATERRKVIPLINSKNLFVDHNYKEIKV
;
A
#
# COMPACT_ATOMS: atom_id res chain seq x y z
N MET A 1 -9.33 11.85 -10.76
CA MET A 1 -8.83 10.59 -10.16
C MET A 1 -7.31 10.67 -10.19
N PHE A 2 -6.65 10.73 -9.03
CA PHE A 2 -5.20 10.68 -8.95
C PHE A 2 -4.79 9.23 -8.66
N ILE A 3 -3.78 8.72 -9.35
CA ILE A 3 -3.21 7.40 -9.08
C ILE A 3 -1.74 7.67 -8.78
N ILE A 4 -1.29 7.34 -7.56
CA ILE A 4 0.07 7.60 -7.12
C ILE A 4 0.73 6.25 -6.87
N PHE A 5 1.79 5.93 -7.61
CA PHE A 5 2.54 4.68 -7.45
C PHE A 5 3.71 4.88 -6.48
N GLY A 6 3.88 3.98 -5.52
CA GLY A 6 5.03 3.92 -4.61
C GLY A 6 5.74 2.58 -4.76
N MET A 7 7.07 2.54 -4.60
CA MET A 7 7.86 1.33 -4.87
C MET A 7 8.51 0.70 -3.63
N SER A 8 8.37 1.32 -2.46
CA SER A 8 8.82 0.75 -1.19
C SER A 8 8.19 1.54 -0.04
N LEU A 9 7.85 0.87 1.06
CA LEU A 9 7.50 1.53 2.33
C LEU A 9 8.74 1.50 3.24
N GLY A 10 9.78 2.24 2.88
CA GLY A 10 10.81 2.62 3.85
C GLY A 10 10.26 3.64 4.85
N GLU A 11 10.99 3.90 5.95
CA GLU A 11 10.55 4.83 6.99
C GLU A 11 10.30 6.26 6.44
N THR A 12 11.13 6.70 5.49
CA THR A 12 11.00 8.00 4.83
C THR A 12 9.79 8.06 3.89
N ASP A 13 9.54 6.99 3.14
CA ASP A 13 8.41 6.89 2.22
C ASP A 13 7.09 6.90 2.97
N LEU A 14 7.03 6.19 4.10
CA LEU A 14 5.83 6.12 4.94
C LEU A 14 5.39 7.51 5.43
N ARG A 15 6.32 8.38 5.83
CA ARG A 15 6.00 9.75 6.26
C ARG A 15 5.41 10.59 5.12
N TRP A 16 5.94 10.42 3.91
CA TRP A 16 5.40 11.06 2.70
C TRP A 16 4.00 10.57 2.39
N TRP A 17 3.78 9.26 2.41
CA TRP A 17 2.47 8.67 2.17
C TRP A 17 1.43 9.09 3.18
N LYS A 18 1.77 9.14 4.47
CA LYS A 18 0.90 9.66 5.54
C LYS A 18 0.40 11.08 5.23
N LYS A 19 1.27 11.98 4.75
CA LYS A 19 0.89 13.35 4.33
C LYS A 19 -0.01 13.37 3.09
N ILE A 20 0.26 12.50 2.12
CA ILE A 20 -0.57 12.36 0.91
C ILE A 20 -1.98 11.87 1.29
N ILE A 21 -2.07 10.84 2.13
CA ILE A 21 -3.34 10.30 2.61
C ILE A 21 -4.16 11.37 3.33
N GLN A 22 -3.54 12.15 4.21
CA GLN A 22 -4.21 13.25 4.90
C GLN A 22 -4.89 14.22 3.92
N ARG A 23 -4.21 14.61 2.83
CA ARG A 23 -4.80 15.49 1.81
C ARG A 23 -5.88 14.80 0.97
N ILE A 24 -5.75 13.50 0.74
CA ILE A 24 -6.68 12.76 -0.11
C ILE A 24 -8.00 12.45 0.60
N ILE A 25 -7.96 12.23 1.91
CA ILE A 25 -9.15 12.07 2.76
C ILE A 25 -10.13 13.24 2.53
N GLU A 26 -9.62 14.47 2.53
CA GLU A 26 -10.39 15.71 2.36
C GLU A 26 -10.84 15.96 0.91
N SER A 27 -10.37 15.15 -0.05
CA SER A 27 -10.63 15.30 -1.48
C SER A 27 -11.50 14.17 -2.05
N ASN A 28 -12.05 14.36 -3.25
CA ASN A 28 -12.69 13.28 -4.00
C ASN A 28 -11.68 12.48 -4.85
N ALA A 29 -10.63 11.97 -4.20
CA ALA A 29 -9.60 11.17 -4.85
C ALA A 29 -9.43 9.79 -4.18
N LEU A 30 -8.84 8.86 -4.93
CA LEU A 30 -8.45 7.53 -4.50
C LEU A 30 -6.93 7.44 -4.54
N VAL A 31 -6.35 6.52 -3.79
CA VAL A 31 -4.92 6.16 -3.82
C VAL A 31 -4.82 4.69 -4.07
N VAL A 32 -4.07 4.32 -5.11
CA VAL A 32 -3.67 2.94 -5.34
C VAL A 32 -2.20 2.85 -4.98
N LEU A 33 -1.90 2.33 -3.79
CA LEU A 33 -0.53 2.23 -3.31
C LEU A 33 0.04 0.87 -3.63
N HIS A 34 1.12 0.79 -4.39
CA HIS A 34 1.87 -0.47 -4.49
C HIS A 34 2.82 -0.61 -3.28
N ARG A 35 2.76 -1.76 -2.62
CA ARG A 35 3.70 -2.13 -1.55
C ARG A 35 4.51 -3.30 -2.05
N PHE A 36 5.80 -3.06 -2.29
CA PHE A 36 6.74 -4.11 -2.60
C PHE A 36 7.57 -4.48 -1.36
N ASP A 37 7.64 -5.77 -1.05
CA ASP A 37 8.42 -6.30 0.06
C ASP A 37 8.76 -7.77 -0.20
N LEU A 38 10.05 -8.07 -0.38
CA LEU A 38 10.53 -9.43 -0.66
C LEU A 38 10.36 -10.39 0.52
N SER A 39 10.28 -9.88 1.76
CA SER A 39 10.03 -10.71 2.94
C SER A 39 8.59 -11.22 2.99
N LEU A 40 7.69 -10.53 2.29
CA LEU A 40 6.28 -10.83 2.24
C LEU A 40 5.97 -11.90 1.19
N ASN A 41 6.00 -13.15 1.64
CA ASN A 41 5.73 -14.29 0.77
C ASN A 41 4.23 -14.62 0.72
N PHE A 42 3.63 -14.52 -0.47
CA PHE A 42 2.21 -14.85 -0.72
C PHE A 42 2.08 -15.84 -1.86
N THR A 43 1.37 -16.93 -1.59
CA THR A 43 0.87 -17.83 -2.63
C THR A 43 -0.59 -17.50 -2.89
N LYS A 44 -1.07 -17.62 -4.14
CA LYS A 44 -2.50 -17.49 -4.48
C LYS A 44 -3.40 -18.40 -3.61
N ALA A 45 -2.84 -19.46 -3.04
CA ALA A 45 -3.49 -20.39 -2.12
C ALA A 45 -3.80 -19.82 -0.72
N LYS A 46 -3.30 -18.63 -0.35
CA LYS A 46 -3.54 -17.99 0.96
C LYS A 46 -4.11 -16.57 0.83
N PRO A 47 -5.32 -16.40 0.27
CA PRO A 47 -5.93 -15.09 0.05
C PRO A 47 -6.15 -14.29 1.35
N ARG A 48 -6.39 -14.97 2.48
CA ARG A 48 -6.58 -14.33 3.79
C ARG A 48 -5.34 -13.53 4.23
N LYS A 49 -4.15 -14.11 4.09
CA LYS A 49 -2.88 -13.45 4.45
C LYS A 49 -2.64 -12.19 3.62
N TYR A 50 -3.06 -12.21 2.35
CA TYR A 50 -3.00 -11.03 1.48
C TYR A 50 -3.91 -9.91 1.99
N LEU A 51 -5.15 -10.24 2.38
CA LEU A 51 -6.08 -9.27 2.96
C LEU A 51 -5.58 -8.69 4.29
N GLU A 52 -5.04 -9.52 5.17
CA GLU A 52 -4.46 -9.08 6.47
C GLU A 52 -3.34 -8.05 6.26
N ILE A 53 -2.54 -8.20 5.21
CA ILE A 53 -1.44 -7.27 4.92
C ILE A 53 -1.90 -6.02 4.19
N MET A 54 -2.92 -6.13 3.33
CA MET A 54 -3.59 -4.94 2.82
C MET A 54 -4.16 -4.10 3.96
N GLU A 55 -4.82 -4.74 4.92
CA GLU A 55 -5.39 -4.08 6.10
C GLU A 55 -4.28 -3.44 6.95
N SER A 56 -3.25 -4.21 7.31
CA SER A 56 -2.09 -3.69 8.05
C SER A 56 -1.39 -2.53 7.33
N THR A 57 -1.23 -2.60 6.01
CA THR A 57 -0.66 -1.51 5.20
C THR A 57 -1.53 -0.26 5.27
N THR A 58 -2.85 -0.45 5.20
CA THR A 58 -3.80 0.65 5.32
C THR A 58 -3.67 1.27 6.71
N ASP A 59 -3.63 0.48 7.76
CA ASP A 59 -3.53 0.95 9.15
C ASP A 59 -2.26 1.77 9.40
N MET A 60 -1.12 1.32 8.87
CA MET A 60 0.14 2.08 8.92
C MET A 60 0.00 3.47 8.30
N LEU A 61 -0.79 3.63 7.24
CA LEU A 61 -1.00 4.92 6.58
C LEU A 61 -1.93 5.85 7.37
N PHE A 62 -2.83 5.27 8.16
CA PHE A 62 -3.82 6.00 8.95
C PHE A 62 -3.40 6.20 10.42
N GLU A 63 -2.32 5.58 10.88
CA GLU A 63 -1.85 5.55 12.27
C GLU A 63 -1.76 6.92 12.98
N HIS A 64 -1.47 8.01 12.27
CA HIS A 64 -1.41 9.36 12.87
C HIS A 64 -2.67 10.20 12.70
N ASN A 65 -3.72 9.67 12.09
CA ASN A 65 -5.00 10.37 12.07
C ASN A 65 -5.55 10.35 13.50
N LYS A 66 -5.61 11.52 14.12
CA LYS A 66 -6.03 11.72 15.52
C LYS A 66 -7.53 11.45 15.75
N GLY A 67 -8.26 10.97 14.75
CA GLY A 67 -9.70 10.73 14.79
C GLY A 67 -10.08 9.35 14.25
N LEU A 68 -11.34 8.96 14.48
CA LEU A 68 -11.91 7.73 13.93
C LEU A 68 -11.98 7.84 12.41
N VAL A 69 -11.15 7.09 11.70
CA VAL A 69 -11.18 7.00 10.24
C VAL A 69 -12.39 6.15 9.84
N SER A 70 -13.30 6.73 9.08
CA SER A 70 -14.48 6.04 8.59
C SER A 70 -14.12 4.92 7.60
N ALA A 71 -14.99 3.92 7.48
CA ALA A 71 -14.83 2.85 6.49
C ALA A 71 -14.77 3.41 5.04
N THR A 72 -15.49 4.50 4.78
CA THR A 72 -15.48 5.22 3.50
C THR A 72 -14.12 5.85 3.18
N GLU A 73 -13.45 6.43 4.17
CA GLU A 73 -12.11 7.00 3.98
C GLU A 73 -11.05 5.91 3.81
N ARG A 74 -11.14 4.81 4.57
CA ARG A 74 -10.24 3.67 4.41
C ARG A 74 -10.31 3.08 2.99
N ARG A 75 -11.51 3.02 2.40
CA ARG A 75 -11.71 2.57 1.01
C ARG A 75 -11.10 3.49 -0.05
N LYS A 76 -10.71 4.72 0.31
CA LYS A 76 -9.97 5.59 -0.61
C LYS A 76 -8.53 5.11 -0.83
N VAL A 77 -8.03 4.18 -0.01
CA VAL A 77 -6.70 3.60 -0.15
C VAL A 77 -6.83 2.15 -0.59
N ILE A 78 -6.16 1.81 -1.68
CA ILE A 78 -6.15 0.48 -2.29
C ILE A 78 -4.70 0.02 -2.35
N PRO A 79 -4.23 -0.72 -1.33
CA PRO A 79 -2.91 -1.32 -1.35
C PRO A 79 -2.84 -2.47 -2.35
N LEU A 80 -1.81 -2.50 -3.18
CA LEU A 80 -1.48 -3.58 -4.08
C LEU A 80 -0.17 -4.20 -3.62
N ILE A 81 -0.23 -5.37 -2.99
CA ILE A 81 0.95 -5.98 -2.37
C ILE A 81 1.64 -6.89 -3.38
N ASN A 82 2.93 -6.65 -3.64
CA ASN A 82 3.76 -7.45 -4.56
C ASN A 82 3.08 -7.76 -5.91
N SER A 83 2.23 -6.84 -6.40
CA SER A 83 1.48 -7.03 -7.65
C SER A 83 2.43 -7.17 -8.84
N LYS A 84 2.46 -8.36 -9.44
CA LYS A 84 3.26 -8.67 -10.65
C LYS A 84 2.77 -7.92 -11.89
N ASN A 85 1.48 -7.54 -11.92
CA ASN A 85 0.89 -6.81 -13.04
C ASN A 85 1.37 -5.36 -13.12
N LEU A 86 1.94 -4.81 -12.04
CA LEU A 86 2.51 -3.46 -12.02
C LEU A 86 4.01 -3.43 -12.32
N PHE A 87 4.69 -4.57 -12.18
CA PHE A 87 6.10 -4.74 -12.54
C PHE A 87 6.23 -5.93 -13.47
N VAL A 88 5.82 -5.74 -14.72
CA VAL A 88 5.84 -6.80 -15.74
C VAL A 88 7.26 -7.07 -16.26
N ASP A 89 8.20 -6.11 -16.13
CA ASP A 89 9.47 -6.15 -16.88
C ASP A 89 10.76 -5.86 -16.09
N HIS A 90 10.75 -5.96 -14.76
CA HIS A 90 12.02 -5.88 -14.04
C HIS A 90 12.50 -7.30 -13.81
N ASN A 91 13.53 -7.67 -14.58
CA ASN A 91 14.44 -8.77 -14.33
C ASN A 91 14.84 -8.81 -12.85
N TYR A 92 13.98 -9.40 -12.01
CA TYR A 92 14.34 -9.91 -10.69
C TYR A 92 15.22 -11.13 -10.97
N LYS A 93 16.44 -10.87 -11.46
CA LYS A 93 17.53 -11.82 -11.30
C LYS A 93 17.60 -12.06 -9.81
N GLU A 94 17.32 -13.29 -9.41
CA GLU A 94 17.49 -13.79 -8.06
C GLU A 94 18.79 -13.21 -7.51
N ILE A 95 18.69 -12.24 -6.60
CA ILE A 95 19.82 -11.90 -5.77
C ILE A 95 20.00 -13.12 -4.87
N LYS A 96 20.92 -14.00 -5.27
CA LYS A 96 21.39 -15.09 -4.42
C LYS A 96 22.00 -14.45 -3.18
N VAL A 97 21.31 -14.58 -2.06
CA VAL A 97 21.87 -14.38 -0.72
C VAL A 97 22.78 -15.56 -0.42
#